data_AF-A0A193LJ70-F1
#
_entry.id   AF-A0A193LJ70-F1
#
_cell.length_a   1.000
_cell.length_b   1.000
_cell.length_c   1.000
_cell.angle_alpha   90.00
_cell.angle_beta   90.00
_cell.angle_gamma   90.00
#
_symmetry.space_group_name_H-M   'P 1'
#
loop_
_entity.id
_entity.type
_entity.pdbx_description
1 polymer ?
#
loop_
_entity_poly.entity_id
_entity_poly.type
_entity_poly.pdbx_seq_one_letter_code
_entity_poly.pdbx_strand_id
1 'polypeptide(L)'
;MTPTRYQQAFILHFGEMGSRWGINRTVGQIYALLYVSESPLNADDITGALGMSRSNVSMGLKELQSWRLVRLRHLPGDRREYFSAPEDIWQILQTLVEERRKREIDPTMSMLRDALMESTVKPSDEYARHRMQDMLDLMELVTGWMNELSDLDRATVVKLMKLGGGVKKLVGVRAKPAASAAS
;
A
#
# COMPACT_ATOMS: atom_id res chain seq x y z
N MET A 1 13.84 16.11 18.71
CA MET A 1 14.78 14.96 18.70
C MET A 1 15.59 15.01 17.40
N THR A 2 16.88 14.66 17.42
CA THR A 2 17.70 14.54 16.21
C THR A 2 17.89 13.05 15.88
N PRO A 3 17.53 12.58 14.67
CA PRO A 3 17.74 11.19 14.27
C PRO A 3 19.22 10.81 14.31
N THR A 4 19.53 9.59 14.75
CA THR A 4 20.88 9.03 14.62
C THR A 4 21.23 8.82 13.14
N ARG A 5 22.52 8.69 12.83
CA ARG A 5 22.97 8.36 11.45
C ARG A 5 22.32 7.07 10.92
N TYR A 6 22.12 6.08 11.79
CA TYR A 6 21.45 4.83 11.45
C TYR A 6 19.98 5.04 11.06
N GLN A 7 19.23 5.81 11.87
CA GLN A 7 17.84 6.16 11.56
C GLN A 7 17.74 7.03 10.30
N GLN A 8 18.66 7.99 10.10
CA GLN A 8 18.65 8.87 8.94
C GLN A 8 18.85 8.08 7.63
N ALA A 9 19.75 7.11 7.60
CA ALA A 9 19.93 6.23 6.45
C ALA A 9 18.65 5.45 6.11
N PHE A 10 17.97 4.90 7.14
CA PHE A 10 16.68 4.23 6.97
C PHE A 10 15.60 5.19 6.44
N ILE A 11 15.45 6.37 7.04
CA ILE A 11 14.45 7.37 6.66
C ILE A 11 14.61 7.78 5.19
N LEU A 12 15.84 8.09 4.78
CA LEU A 12 16.13 8.50 3.40
C LEU A 12 15.80 7.38 2.41
N HIS A 13 16.27 6.16 2.69
CA HIS A 13 16.03 5.01 1.82
C HIS A 13 14.53 4.65 1.73
N PHE A 14 13.83 4.66 2.85
CA PHE A 14 12.40 4.35 2.89
C PHE A 14 11.59 5.39 2.09
N GLY A 15 11.94 6.68 2.19
CA GLY A 15 11.33 7.72 1.36
C GLY A 15 11.51 7.49 -0.14
N GLU A 16 12.72 7.09 -0.57
CA GLU A 16 13.02 6.78 -1.97
C GLU A 16 12.30 5.53 -2.46
N MET A 17 12.26 4.49 -1.61
CA MET A 17 11.48 3.28 -1.87
C MET A 17 9.99 3.63 -2.05
N GLY A 18 9.40 4.42 -1.14
CA GLY A 18 8.00 4.81 -1.19
C GLY A 18 7.62 5.52 -2.50
N SER A 19 8.49 6.39 -3.02
CA SER A 19 8.25 7.07 -4.30
C SER A 19 8.14 6.14 -5.49
N ARG A 20 8.88 5.02 -5.49
CA ARG A 20 8.75 4.00 -6.56
C ARG A 20 7.41 3.26 -6.53
N TRP A 21 6.72 3.31 -5.40
CA TRP A 21 5.41 2.68 -5.19
C TRP A 21 4.25 3.68 -5.30
N GLY A 22 4.54 4.93 -5.71
CA GLY A 22 3.55 5.99 -5.86
C GLY A 22 3.23 6.77 -4.57
N ILE A 23 4.04 6.60 -3.52
CA ILE A 23 3.90 7.36 -2.27
C ILE A 23 4.84 8.58 -2.30
N ASN A 24 4.34 9.76 -1.93
CA ASN A 24 5.17 10.95 -1.88
C ASN A 24 6.41 10.74 -0.98
N ARG A 25 7.60 11.13 -1.46
CA ARG A 25 8.89 10.95 -0.73
C ARG A 25 8.83 11.48 0.70
N THR A 26 8.28 12.68 0.87
CA THR A 26 8.17 13.37 2.17
C THR A 26 7.28 12.58 3.13
N VAL A 27 6.15 12.08 2.62
CA VAL A 27 5.20 11.25 3.38
C VAL A 27 5.88 9.96 3.84
N GLY A 28 6.64 9.31 2.95
CA GLY A 28 7.44 8.14 3.28
C GLY A 28 8.49 8.42 4.36
N GLN A 29 9.18 9.55 4.29
CA GLN A 29 10.18 9.95 5.31
C GLN A 29 9.55 10.24 6.67
N ILE A 30 8.40 10.91 6.71
CA ILE A 30 7.64 11.14 7.96
C ILE A 30 7.22 9.80 8.56
N TYR A 31 6.67 8.90 7.77
CA TYR A 31 6.29 7.57 8.23
C TYR A 31 7.50 6.78 8.75
N ALA A 32 8.61 6.79 8.02
CA ALA A 32 9.83 6.09 8.41
C ALA A 32 10.37 6.59 9.75
N LEU A 33 10.34 7.91 9.99
CA LEU A 33 10.71 8.48 11.28
C LEU A 33 9.80 7.96 12.39
N LEU A 34 8.48 8.02 12.19
CA LEU A 34 7.50 7.54 13.18
C LEU A 34 7.63 6.04 13.45
N TYR A 35 7.99 5.24 12.42
CA TYR A 35 8.18 3.81 12.52
C TYR A 35 9.40 3.41 13.38
N VAL A 36 10.48 4.21 13.35
CA VAL A 36 11.70 3.95 14.14
C VAL A 36 11.80 4.78 15.42
N SER A 37 10.72 5.47 15.80
CA SER A 37 10.64 6.26 17.02
C SER A 37 9.91 5.49 18.10
N GLU A 38 10.55 5.34 19.27
CA GLU A 38 9.99 4.64 20.41
C GLU A 38 8.80 5.39 21.05
N SER A 39 8.90 6.72 21.09
CA SER A 39 7.85 7.59 21.62
C SER A 39 7.07 8.26 20.49
N PRO A 40 5.77 8.53 20.68
CA PRO A 40 4.99 9.23 19.69
C PRO A 40 5.52 10.66 19.54
N LEU A 41 5.50 11.19 18.32
CA LEU A 41 6.07 12.50 17.99
C LEU A 41 4.97 13.48 17.61
N ASN A 42 5.07 14.73 18.08
CA ASN A 42 4.22 15.79 17.54
C ASN A 42 4.86 16.35 16.25
N ALA A 43 4.12 17.20 15.54
CA ALA A 43 4.62 17.74 14.28
C ALA A 43 5.83 18.68 14.44
N ASP A 44 6.11 19.26 15.62
CA ASP A 44 7.29 20.11 15.84
C ASP A 44 8.53 19.21 15.97
N ASP A 45 8.39 18.08 16.66
CA ASP A 45 9.42 17.06 16.74
C ASP A 45 9.80 16.54 15.36
N ILE A 46 8.82 16.26 14.51
CA ILE A 46 9.02 15.77 13.13
C ILE A 46 9.66 16.86 12.26
N THR A 47 9.21 18.11 12.38
CA THR A 47 9.77 19.28 11.69
C THR A 47 11.27 19.41 12.01
N GLY A 48 11.62 19.38 13.31
CA GLY A 48 13.00 19.47 13.76
C GLY A 48 13.85 18.26 13.35
N ALA A 49 13.28 17.05 13.41
CA ALA A 49 14.01 15.82 13.08
C ALA A 49 14.33 15.68 11.57
N LEU A 50 13.42 16.13 10.70
CA LEU A 50 13.55 15.97 9.25
C LEU A 50 14.03 17.22 8.51
N GLY A 51 14.09 18.38 9.19
CA GLY A 51 14.43 19.66 8.56
C GLY A 51 13.39 20.11 7.52
N MET A 52 12.14 19.66 7.67
CA MET A 52 11.03 19.98 6.76
C MET A 52 10.24 21.18 7.27
N SER A 53 9.48 21.85 6.39
CA SER A 53 8.56 22.90 6.84
C SER A 53 7.40 22.30 7.64
N ARG A 54 6.85 23.08 8.57
CA ARG A 54 5.68 22.70 9.35
C ARG A 54 4.47 22.37 8.46
N SER A 55 4.28 23.11 7.36
CA SER A 55 3.20 22.84 6.40
C SER A 55 3.37 21.48 5.71
N ASN A 56 4.59 21.12 5.31
CA ASN A 56 4.87 19.82 4.69
C ASN A 56 4.64 18.67 5.66
N VAL A 57 5.05 18.82 6.93
CA VAL A 57 4.78 17.82 7.98
C VAL A 57 3.29 17.65 8.20
N SER A 58 2.54 18.75 8.33
CA SER A 58 1.08 18.70 8.52
C SER A 58 0.38 18.02 7.34
N MET A 59 0.76 18.32 6.10
CA MET A 59 0.21 17.66 4.92
C MET A 59 0.54 16.17 4.90
N GLY A 60 1.79 15.82 5.20
CA GLY A 60 2.21 14.42 5.22
C GLY A 60 1.51 13.60 6.31
N LEU A 61 1.30 14.16 7.49
CA LEU A 61 0.53 13.52 8.56
C LEU A 61 -0.94 13.34 8.18
N LYS A 62 -1.56 14.31 7.50
CA LYS A 62 -2.93 14.16 6.97
C LYS A 62 -3.00 13.04 5.94
N GLU A 63 -2.02 12.96 5.06
CA GLU A 63 -1.94 11.89 4.06
C GLU A 63 -1.80 10.52 4.74
N LEU A 64 -0.85 10.37 5.67
CA LEU A 64 -0.66 9.12 6.42
C LEU A 64 -1.89 8.70 7.22
N GLN A 65 -2.63 9.65 7.78
CA GLN A 65 -3.91 9.38 8.44
C GLN A 65 -4.97 8.89 7.46
N SER A 66 -5.05 9.48 6.26
CA SER A 66 -5.96 9.01 5.21
C SER A 66 -5.65 7.58 4.78
N TRP A 67 -4.37 7.18 4.82
CA TRP A 67 -3.90 5.81 4.57
C TRP A 67 -3.97 4.91 5.80
N ARG A 68 -4.45 5.42 6.95
CA ARG A 68 -4.51 4.70 8.23
C ARG A 68 -3.16 4.13 8.71
N LEU A 69 -2.06 4.74 8.27
CA LEU A 69 -0.70 4.29 8.60
C LEU A 69 -0.17 4.88 9.90
N VAL A 70 -0.85 5.87 10.49
CA VAL A 70 -0.45 6.48 11.76
C VAL A 70 -1.62 6.51 12.74
N ARG A 71 -1.28 6.47 14.03
CA ARG A 71 -2.21 6.59 15.14
C ARG A 71 -2.02 7.94 15.81
N LEU A 72 -3.11 8.69 15.91
CA LEU A 72 -3.18 9.92 16.71
C LEU A 72 -3.30 9.56 18.20
N ARG A 73 -2.51 10.22 19.04
CA ARG A 73 -2.55 10.13 20.50
C ARG A 73 -2.57 11.53 21.10
N HIS A 74 -3.31 11.64 22.21
CA HIS A 74 -3.31 12.82 23.07
C HIS A 74 -2.58 12.49 24.36
N LEU A 75 -1.66 13.34 24.78
CA LEU A 75 -0.94 13.17 26.03
C LEU A 75 -1.60 14.03 27.13
N PRO A 76 -1.75 13.53 28.37
CA PRO A 76 -2.35 14.29 29.46
C PRO A 76 -1.60 15.61 29.71
N GLY A 77 -2.34 16.72 29.80
CA GLY A 77 -1.76 18.04 30.07
C GLY A 77 -1.10 18.72 28.86
N ASP A 78 -1.04 18.05 27.71
CA ASP A 78 -0.57 18.65 26.45
C ASP A 78 -1.73 18.81 25.46
N ARG A 79 -1.77 19.96 24.78
CA ARG A 79 -2.79 20.26 23.76
C ARG A 79 -2.36 19.83 22.35
N ARG A 80 -1.11 19.40 22.19
CA ARG A 80 -0.58 18.98 20.90
C ARG A 80 -1.03 17.57 20.54
N GLU A 81 -1.15 17.35 19.24
CA GLU A 81 -1.38 16.03 18.65
C GLU A 81 -0.06 15.27 18.50
N TYR A 82 -0.04 14.03 18.93
CA TYR A 82 1.11 13.13 18.84
C TYR A 82 0.79 11.95 17.92
N PHE A 83 1.78 11.52 17.13
CA PHE A 83 1.60 10.50 16.11
C PHE A 83 2.57 9.34 16.34
N SER A 84 2.13 8.12 16.03
CA SER A 84 2.93 6.89 16.09
C SER A 84 2.57 5.96 14.94
N ALA A 85 3.50 5.13 14.48
CA ALA A 85 3.18 4.02 13.59
C ALA A 85 2.65 2.81 14.41
N PRO A 86 1.83 1.92 13.82
CA PRO A 86 1.54 0.63 14.43
C PRO A 86 2.81 -0.20 14.67
N GLU A 87 2.87 -0.93 15.79
CA GLU A 87 4.04 -1.76 16.13
C GLU A 87 4.12 -3.06 15.31
N ASP A 88 2.97 -3.66 14.98
CA ASP A 88 2.94 -4.91 14.22
C ASP A 88 3.07 -4.63 12.71
N ILE A 89 4.21 -5.03 12.15
CA ILE A 89 4.48 -4.97 10.70
C ILE A 89 3.42 -5.70 9.87
N TRP A 90 2.80 -6.75 10.43
CA TRP A 90 1.72 -7.45 9.75
C TRP A 90 0.48 -6.58 9.59
N GLN A 91 0.11 -5.85 10.66
CA GLN A 91 -0.99 -4.89 10.62
C GLN A 91 -0.72 -3.76 9.62
N ILE A 92 0.53 -3.30 9.52
CA ILE A 92 0.93 -2.30 8.53
C ILE A 92 0.70 -2.83 7.12
N LEU A 93 1.17 -4.05 6.83
CA LEU A 93 1.00 -4.67 5.51
C LEU A 93 -0.48 -4.86 5.16
N GLN A 94 -1.29 -5.37 6.09
CA GLN A 94 -2.74 -5.54 5.87
C GLN A 94 -3.42 -4.20 5.56
N THR A 95 -3.09 -3.16 6.33
CA THR A 95 -3.61 -1.80 6.08
C THR A 95 -3.22 -1.30 4.70
N LEU A 96 -1.95 -1.47 4.29
CA LEU A 96 -1.49 -1.04 2.96
C LEU A 96 -2.23 -1.75 1.83
N VAL A 97 -2.41 -3.07 1.93
CA VAL A 97 -3.12 -3.86 0.91
C VAL A 97 -4.58 -3.44 0.84
N GLU A 98 -5.24 -3.29 1.99
CA GLU A 98 -6.65 -2.88 2.07
C GLU A 98 -6.85 -1.48 1.46
N GLU A 99 -6.04 -0.50 1.86
CA GLU A 99 -6.16 0.87 1.36
C GLU A 99 -5.82 0.97 -0.14
N ARG A 100 -4.86 0.19 -0.63
CA ARG A 100 -4.56 0.12 -2.06
C ARG A 100 -5.74 -0.46 -2.86
N ARG A 101 -6.36 -1.52 -2.35
CA ARG A 101 -7.57 -2.10 -2.97
C ARG A 101 -8.69 -1.06 -3.03
N LYS A 102 -9.01 -0.42 -1.91
CA LYS A 102 -10.06 0.60 -1.82
C LYS A 102 -9.85 1.79 -2.75
N ARG A 103 -8.60 2.23 -2.92
CA ARG A 103 -8.29 3.44 -3.69
C ARG A 103 -8.13 3.20 -5.18
N GLU A 104 -7.58 2.05 -5.57
CA GLU A 104 -7.22 1.79 -6.97
C GLU A 104 -8.10 0.72 -7.62
N ILE A 105 -8.51 -0.32 -6.88
CA ILE A 105 -9.20 -1.47 -7.45
C ILE A 105 -10.72 -1.28 -7.41
N ASP A 106 -11.26 -0.98 -6.23
CA ASP A 106 -12.72 -0.87 -6.03
C ASP A 106 -13.37 0.17 -6.97
N PRO A 107 -12.76 1.35 -7.24
CA PRO A 107 -13.34 2.33 -8.18
C PRO A 107 -13.35 1.85 -9.63
N THR A 108 -12.27 1.19 -10.08
CA THR A 108 -12.21 0.62 -11.44
C THR A 108 -13.23 -0.48 -11.62
N MET A 109 -13.41 -1.33 -10.61
CA MET A 109 -14.42 -2.38 -10.60
C MET A 109 -15.84 -1.82 -10.70
N SER A 110 -16.16 -0.80 -9.92
CA SER A 110 -17.46 -0.11 -10.00
C SER A 110 -17.69 0.49 -11.39
N MET A 111 -16.68 1.18 -11.94
CA MET A 111 -16.78 1.75 -13.29
C MET A 111 -17.02 0.67 -14.36
N LEU A 112 -16.29 -0.45 -14.31
CA LEU A 112 -16.48 -1.56 -15.25
C LEU A 112 -17.88 -2.16 -15.15
N ARG A 113 -18.40 -2.35 -13.94
CA ARG A 113 -19.77 -2.84 -13.72
C ARG A 113 -20.81 -1.88 -14.29
N ASP A 114 -20.68 -0.58 -14.02
CA ASP A 114 -21.59 0.44 -14.53
C ASP A 114 -21.57 0.48 -16.07
N ALA A 115 -20.38 0.46 -16.67
CA ALA A 115 -20.21 0.43 -18.13
C ALA A 115 -20.82 -0.83 -18.78
N LEU A 116 -20.75 -1.97 -18.10
CA LEU A 116 -21.30 -3.24 -18.60
C LEU A 116 -22.83 -3.34 -18.42
N MET A 117 -23.41 -2.56 -17.51
CA MET A 117 -24.87 -2.46 -17.30
C MET A 117 -25.56 -1.47 -18.22
N GLU A 118 -24.82 -0.58 -18.90
CA GLU A 118 -25.39 0.44 -19.77
C GLU A 118 -26.19 -0.18 -20.93
N SER A 119 -27.45 0.24 -21.08
CA SER A 119 -28.38 -0.35 -22.04
C SER A 119 -28.24 0.20 -23.47
N THR A 120 -27.50 1.29 -23.66
CA THR A 120 -27.31 1.96 -24.95
C THR A 120 -26.02 1.53 -25.65
N VAL A 121 -25.84 0.22 -25.84
CA VAL A 121 -24.66 -0.35 -26.51
C VAL A 121 -24.91 -0.38 -28.02
N LYS A 122 -24.01 0.21 -28.82
CA LYS A 122 -24.06 0.06 -30.28
C LYS A 122 -23.42 -1.26 -30.68
N PRO A 123 -23.76 -1.84 -31.83
CA PRO A 123 -23.07 -3.04 -32.34
C PRO A 123 -21.55 -2.87 -32.47
N SER A 124 -21.07 -1.63 -32.69
CA SER A 124 -19.64 -1.29 -32.72
C SER A 124 -18.91 -1.51 -31.39
N ASP A 125 -19.65 -1.55 -30.28
CA ASP A 125 -19.08 -1.54 -28.93
C ASP A 125 -18.92 -2.97 -28.37
N GLU A 126 -19.40 -4.00 -29.08
CA GLU A 126 -19.35 -5.40 -28.62
C GLU A 126 -17.94 -5.85 -28.24
N TYR A 127 -16.94 -5.51 -29.05
CA TYR A 127 -15.55 -5.84 -28.76
C TYR A 127 -15.07 -5.17 -27.47
N ALA A 128 -15.36 -3.87 -27.30
CA ALA A 128 -14.98 -3.14 -26.10
C ALA A 128 -15.66 -3.72 -24.85
N ARG A 129 -16.95 -4.05 -24.96
CA ARG A 129 -17.73 -4.67 -23.89
C ARG A 129 -17.16 -6.03 -23.48
N HIS A 130 -16.76 -6.86 -24.45
CA HIS A 130 -16.09 -8.14 -24.17
C HIS A 130 -14.76 -7.94 -23.44
N ARG A 131 -13.91 -7.00 -23.88
CA ARG A 131 -12.63 -6.69 -23.21
C ARG A 131 -12.80 -6.12 -21.81
N MET A 132 -13.86 -5.33 -21.57
CA MET A 132 -14.22 -4.84 -20.24
C MET A 132 -14.70 -5.97 -19.32
N GLN A 133 -15.48 -6.92 -19.84
CA GLN A 133 -15.89 -8.11 -19.10
C GLN A 133 -14.68 -8.97 -18.69
N ASP A 134 -13.76 -9.27 -19.63
CA ASP A 134 -12.54 -10.02 -19.33
C ASP A 134 -11.72 -9.38 -18.19
N MET A 135 -11.63 -8.04 -18.20
CA MET A 135 -10.93 -7.29 -17.17
C MET A 135 -11.64 -7.37 -15.83
N LEU A 136 -12.97 -7.17 -15.82
CA LEU A 136 -13.79 -7.26 -14.62
C LEU A 136 -13.66 -8.65 -13.98
N ASP A 137 -13.81 -9.71 -14.78
CA ASP A 137 -13.72 -11.10 -14.30
C ASP A 137 -12.35 -11.39 -13.66
N LEU A 138 -11.26 -10.93 -14.29
CA LEU A 138 -9.91 -11.10 -13.74
C LEU A 138 -9.74 -10.34 -12.41
N MET A 139 -10.21 -9.09 -12.36
CA MET A 139 -10.12 -8.28 -11.15
C MET A 139 -10.99 -8.85 -10.02
N GLU A 140 -12.18 -9.38 -10.31
CA GLU A 140 -13.03 -10.09 -9.34
C GLU A 140 -12.34 -11.34 -8.79
N LEU A 141 -11.72 -12.13 -9.66
CA LEU A 141 -10.95 -13.31 -9.24
C LEU A 141 -9.81 -12.94 -8.29
N VAL A 142 -8.99 -11.95 -8.67
CA VAL A 142 -7.83 -11.53 -7.86
C VAL A 142 -8.27 -10.92 -6.53
N THR A 143 -9.29 -10.06 -6.55
CA THR A 143 -9.78 -9.39 -5.33
C THR A 143 -10.48 -10.35 -4.38
N GLY A 144 -11.28 -11.29 -4.89
CA GLY A 144 -11.89 -12.35 -4.09
C GLY A 144 -10.85 -13.13 -3.31
N TRP A 145 -9.80 -13.60 -4.00
CA TRP A 145 -8.69 -14.31 -3.35
C TRP A 145 -7.92 -13.45 -2.33
N MET A 146 -7.68 -12.18 -2.63
CA MET A 146 -7.04 -11.25 -1.69
C MET A 146 -7.89 -11.03 -0.42
N ASN A 147 -9.21 -10.98 -0.55
CA ASN A 147 -10.12 -10.82 0.58
C ASN A 147 -10.09 -12.06 1.47
N GLU A 148 -10.18 -13.26 0.88
CA GLU A 148 -10.04 -14.51 1.63
C GLU A 148 -8.71 -14.57 2.38
N LEU A 149 -7.60 -14.18 1.74
CA LEU A 149 -6.29 -14.10 2.40
C LEU A 149 -6.26 -13.12 3.57
N SER A 150 -6.99 -12.00 3.48
CA SER A 150 -7.01 -10.98 4.53
C SER A 150 -7.74 -11.42 5.80
N ASP A 151 -8.67 -12.37 5.67
CA ASP A 151 -9.43 -12.96 6.78
C ASP A 151 -8.66 -14.08 7.50
N LEU A 152 -7.59 -14.59 6.89
CA LEU A 152 -6.75 -15.63 7.48
C LEU A 152 -5.83 -15.06 8.57
N ASP A 153 -5.53 -15.88 9.56
CA ASP A 153 -4.53 -15.54 10.55
C ASP A 153 -3.12 -15.48 9.91
N ARG A 154 -2.22 -14.72 10.55
CA ARG A 154 -0.85 -14.53 10.08
C ARG A 154 -0.13 -15.87 9.85
N ALA A 155 -0.37 -16.86 10.71
CA ALA A 155 0.27 -18.17 10.61
C ALA A 155 -0.13 -18.91 9.32
N THR A 156 -1.42 -18.88 8.97
CA THR A 156 -1.94 -19.52 7.76
C THR A 156 -1.45 -18.81 6.51
N VAL A 157 -1.46 -17.46 6.47
CA VAL A 157 -0.92 -16.73 5.31
C VAL A 157 0.56 -17.03 5.09
N VAL A 158 1.36 -17.05 6.16
CA VAL A 158 2.78 -17.42 6.07
C VAL A 158 2.95 -18.86 5.54
N LYS A 159 2.12 -19.80 6.00
CA LYS A 159 2.13 -21.18 5.51
C LYS A 159 1.81 -21.24 4.01
N LEU A 160 0.78 -20.53 3.55
CA LEU A 160 0.41 -20.44 2.14
C LEU A 160 1.52 -19.83 1.28
N MET A 161 2.14 -18.73 1.72
CA MET A 161 3.26 -18.11 1.00
C MET A 161 4.46 -19.07 0.85
N LYS A 162 4.78 -19.84 1.89
CA LYS A 162 5.84 -20.86 1.84
C LYS A 162 5.47 -22.01 0.91
N LEU A 163 4.19 -22.42 0.88
CA LEU A 163 3.70 -23.45 -0.02
C LEU A 163 3.72 -23.00 -1.49
N GLY A 164 3.39 -21.73 -1.79
CA GLY A 164 3.46 -21.18 -3.15
C GLY A 164 4.87 -21.24 -3.76
N GLY A 165 5.91 -21.05 -2.95
CA GLY A 165 7.31 -21.31 -3.37
C GLY A 165 7.60 -22.80 -3.63
N GLY A 166 6.86 -23.70 -2.97
CA GLY A 166 6.88 -25.15 -3.19
C GLY A 166 6.05 -25.63 -4.38
N VAL A 167 4.96 -24.94 -4.74
CA VAL A 167 4.14 -25.25 -5.93
C VAL A 167 4.97 -25.15 -7.21
N LYS A 168 5.89 -24.18 -7.31
CA LYS A 168 6.89 -24.13 -8.40
C LYS A 168 7.78 -25.39 -8.47
N LYS A 169 8.09 -26.00 -7.32
CA LYS A 169 8.87 -27.25 -7.24
C LYS A 169 8.03 -28.50 -7.52
N LEU A 170 6.74 -28.48 -7.17
CA LEU A 170 5.82 -29.61 -7.37
C LEU A 170 5.24 -29.67 -8.79
N VAL A 171 5.04 -28.53 -9.46
CA VAL A 171 4.40 -28.46 -10.79
C VAL A 171 5.41 -28.53 -11.94
N GLY A 172 6.73 -28.62 -11.67
CA GLY A 172 7.73 -28.90 -12.71
C GLY A 172 7.69 -27.95 -13.90
N VAL A 173 7.33 -26.67 -13.69
CA VAL A 173 7.21 -25.70 -14.79
C VAL A 173 8.60 -25.38 -15.32
N ARG A 174 9.01 -26.02 -16.42
CA ARG A 174 10.08 -25.52 -17.28
C ARG A 174 9.67 -24.13 -17.74
N ALA A 175 10.48 -23.13 -17.41
CA ALA A 175 10.34 -21.80 -17.97
C ALA A 175 10.29 -21.90 -19.50
N LYS A 176 9.29 -21.25 -20.11
CA LYS A 176 9.18 -21.13 -21.57
C LYS A 176 10.47 -20.46 -22.07
N PRO A 177 11.20 -21.01 -23.06
CA PRO A 177 12.41 -20.36 -23.56
C PRO A 177 12.03 -18.98 -24.09
N ALA A 178 12.79 -17.96 -23.72
CA ALA A 178 12.67 -16.64 -24.32
C ALA A 178 12.83 -16.78 -25.83
N ALA A 179 11.87 -16.28 -26.60
CA ALA A 179 11.99 -16.20 -28.03
C ALA A 179 13.20 -15.32 -28.35
N SER A 180 14.21 -15.94 -28.94
CA SER A 180 15.35 -15.27 -29.56
C SER A 180 14.81 -14.34 -30.64
N ALA A 181 14.86 -13.03 -30.40
CA ALA A 181 14.72 -12.04 -31.44
C ALA A 181 15.95 -12.13 -32.35
N ALA A 182 15.78 -12.75 -33.51
CA ALA A 182 16.67 -12.65 -34.64
C ALA A 182 15.88 -12.07 -35.81
N SER A 183 16.17 -10.81 -36.13
CA SER A 183 16.26 -10.20 -37.47
C SER A 183 16.37 -8.69 -37.30
#